data_AF-A0A7I8J640-F1
#
_entry.id   AF-A0A7I8J640-F1
#
_cell.length_a   1.000
_cell.length_b   1.000
_cell.length_c   1.000
_cell.angle_alpha   90.00
_cell.angle_beta   90.00
_cell.angle_gamma   90.00
#
_symmetry.space_group_name_H-M   'P 1'
#
loop_
_entity.id
_entity.type
_entity.pdbx_description
1 polymer ?
#
loop_
_entity_poly.entity_id
_entity_poly.type
_entity_poly.pdbx_seq_one_letter_code
_entity_poly.pdbx_strand_id
1 'polypeptide(L)'
;MVPRRRAPRRILQQLECHSRGLRDHSPLAGYPPIQGSLGGFYTTSAGRVKNRAYGLAQCRQDVSVPGCRACLKDAAVQLPERCPAEAEAWMWFDHCLVHYGTRPFRGELDISYGVVDSNETNVTENAVEQQRFNRDLRSLMGKVRAQAAARRNLGLGRGQTKFSPNVTIYALAQCTRDLPPLACSNCISSASGDFPEFCLHKKACRALYSGCYVRYELYPFFFPLAVGSSRASEPSVSVVISP
;
A
#
# COMPACT_ATOMS: atom_id res chain seq x y z
N MET A 1 -34.58 18.43 7.51
CA MET A 1 -33.75 17.74 6.49
C MET A 1 -32.66 18.70 6.04
N VAL A 2 -31.43 18.49 6.51
CA VAL A 2 -30.27 19.31 6.13
C VAL A 2 -29.50 18.53 5.04
N PRO A 3 -29.23 19.13 3.87
CA PRO A 3 -28.48 18.44 2.83
C PRO A 3 -27.05 18.22 3.32
N ARG A 4 -26.63 16.94 3.39
CA ARG A 4 -25.24 16.56 3.63
C ARG A 4 -24.38 17.11 2.51
N ARG A 5 -23.68 18.21 2.78
CA ARG A 5 -22.62 18.72 1.91
C ARG A 5 -21.58 17.62 1.73
N ARG A 6 -21.43 17.11 0.50
CA ARG A 6 -20.30 16.26 0.12
C ARG A 6 -19.03 17.08 0.29
N ALA A 7 -18.19 16.68 1.25
CA ALA A 7 -16.83 17.18 1.37
C ALA A 7 -16.00 16.78 0.12
N PRO A 8 -15.02 17.60 -0.28
CA PRO A 8 -14.26 17.38 -1.50
C PRO A 8 -13.35 16.16 -1.39
N ARG A 9 -13.37 15.29 -2.43
CA ARG A 9 -12.44 14.17 -2.61
C ARG A 9 -11.00 14.69 -2.73
N ARG A 10 -10.22 14.68 -1.65
CA ARG A 10 -8.75 14.86 -1.69
C ARG A 10 -8.10 13.92 -0.65
N ILE A 11 -7.13 13.13 -1.11
CA ILE A 11 -6.48 11.95 -0.50
C ILE A 11 -7.31 10.66 -0.66
N LEU A 12 -6.88 9.79 -1.58
CA LEU A 12 -7.51 8.49 -1.87
C LEU A 12 -7.14 7.45 -0.80
N GLN A 13 -7.65 7.63 0.42
CA GLN A 13 -7.41 6.72 1.54
C GLN A 13 -8.34 5.52 1.46
N GLN A 14 -7.79 4.30 1.57
CA GLN A 14 -8.57 3.09 1.81
C GLN A 14 -8.30 2.58 3.22
N LEU A 15 -9.36 2.26 3.96
CA LEU A 15 -9.28 1.76 5.32
C LEU A 15 -10.13 0.49 5.41
N GLU A 16 -9.61 -0.52 6.10
CA GLU A 16 -10.34 -1.73 6.42
C GLU A 16 -10.14 -2.07 7.90
N CYS A 17 -11.22 -2.34 8.62
CA CYS A 17 -11.21 -2.73 10.04
C CYS A 17 -11.87 -4.10 10.22
N HIS A 18 -11.30 -4.96 11.06
CA HIS A 18 -11.80 -6.31 11.30
C HIS A 18 -11.99 -6.64 12.78
N SER A 19 -13.24 -6.98 13.14
CA SER A 19 -13.63 -7.40 14.49
C SER A 19 -13.52 -8.92 14.68
N ARG A 20 -12.43 -9.56 14.25
CA ARG A 20 -12.34 -11.03 14.36
C ARG A 20 -11.96 -11.46 15.79
N GLY A 21 -12.99 -11.80 16.58
CA GLY A 21 -12.88 -12.80 17.67
C GLY A 21 -12.37 -12.31 19.03
N LEU A 22 -12.39 -11.01 19.33
CA LEU A 22 -12.23 -10.54 20.71
C LEU A 22 -13.54 -10.74 21.47
N ARG A 23 -13.61 -11.80 22.29
CA ARG A 23 -14.64 -11.95 23.34
C ARG A 23 -14.40 -11.03 24.55
N ASP A 24 -13.44 -10.12 24.45
CA ASP A 24 -13.10 -9.19 25.51
C ASP A 24 -12.98 -7.79 24.92
N HIS A 25 -14.00 -6.96 25.15
CA HIS A 25 -14.07 -5.56 24.76
C HIS A 25 -13.16 -4.71 25.66
N SER A 26 -11.88 -5.04 25.70
CA SER A 26 -10.90 -4.18 26.36
C SER A 26 -10.61 -2.98 25.44
N PRO A 27 -10.91 -1.74 25.87
CA PRO A 27 -10.63 -0.56 25.07
C PRO A 27 -9.14 -0.46 24.73
N LEU A 28 -8.82 0.00 23.52
CA LEU A 28 -7.45 0.19 23.00
C LEU A 28 -6.61 1.25 23.77
N ALA A 29 -7.11 1.73 24.92
CA ALA A 29 -6.41 2.63 25.82
C ALA A 29 -5.23 1.89 26.49
N GLY A 30 -4.07 1.90 25.84
CA GLY A 30 -2.85 1.35 26.43
C GLY A 30 -1.82 0.78 25.45
N TYR A 31 -2.02 0.88 24.14
CA TYR A 31 -1.02 0.41 23.17
C TYR A 31 0.12 1.44 23.00
N PRO A 32 1.39 1.02 23.18
CA PRO A 32 2.55 1.87 22.95
C PRO A 32 2.65 2.37 21.50
N PRO A 33 3.29 3.54 21.31
CA PRO A 33 3.53 4.09 19.98
C PRO A 33 4.34 3.18 19.05
N ILE A 34 3.96 3.16 17.77
CA ILE A 34 4.71 2.44 16.73
C ILE A 34 5.97 3.25 16.37
N GLN A 35 7.14 2.88 16.92
CA GLN A 35 8.42 3.55 16.64
C GLN A 35 8.94 3.24 15.23
N GLY A 36 9.09 4.26 14.39
CA GLY A 36 9.63 4.16 13.03
C GLY A 36 11.11 4.50 12.90
N SER A 37 11.78 3.90 11.91
CA SER A 37 13.13 4.29 11.47
C SER A 37 13.04 5.09 10.16
N LEU A 38 14.02 5.97 9.90
CA LEU A 38 14.13 6.81 8.68
C LEU A 38 14.12 6.00 7.37
N GLY A 39 14.34 4.69 7.41
CA GLY A 39 14.21 3.78 6.27
C GLY A 39 12.79 3.53 5.74
N GLY A 40 11.79 4.32 6.20
CA GLY A 40 10.42 4.29 5.71
C GLY A 40 9.71 2.96 5.91
N PHE A 41 10.21 2.09 6.77
CA PHE A 41 9.62 0.80 7.09
C PHE A 41 9.98 0.39 8.51
N TYR A 42 9.00 -0.12 9.25
CA TYR A 42 9.19 -0.61 10.60
C TYR A 42 8.09 -1.56 11.02
N THR A 43 8.46 -2.50 11.87
CA THR A 43 7.54 -3.42 12.55
C THR A 43 7.73 -3.27 14.05
N THR A 44 6.65 -3.27 14.83
CA THR A 44 6.69 -3.21 16.30
C THR A 44 5.80 -4.28 16.92
N SER A 45 6.01 -4.52 18.20
CA SER A 45 5.00 -5.18 19.04
C SER A 45 4.92 -4.50 20.40
N ALA A 46 3.74 -4.49 20.98
CA ALA A 46 3.43 -3.61 22.10
C ALA A 46 2.38 -4.25 23.01
N GLY A 47 2.52 -4.14 24.34
CA GLY A 47 1.58 -4.72 25.31
C GLY A 47 2.05 -6.03 25.97
N ARG A 48 1.25 -6.51 26.93
CA ARG A 48 1.51 -7.77 27.68
C ARG A 48 1.21 -8.98 26.80
N VAL A 49 1.75 -10.15 27.14
CA VAL A 49 1.61 -11.39 26.34
C VAL A 49 0.16 -11.69 25.91
N LYS A 50 -0.82 -11.47 26.78
CA LYS A 50 -2.25 -11.70 26.48
C LYS A 50 -2.90 -10.62 25.61
N ASN A 51 -2.37 -9.40 25.63
CA ASN A 51 -2.91 -8.21 24.94
C ASN A 51 -1.80 -7.57 24.10
N ARG A 52 -1.07 -8.38 23.34
CA ARG A 52 0.03 -7.90 22.51
C ARG A 52 -0.52 -7.50 21.15
N ALA A 53 -0.30 -6.26 20.77
CA ALA A 53 -0.48 -5.81 19.40
C ALA A 53 0.82 -5.92 18.62
N TYR A 54 0.68 -6.11 17.33
CA TYR A 54 1.73 -6.09 16.32
C TYR A 54 1.39 -4.97 15.35
N GLY A 55 2.40 -4.21 14.94
CA GLY A 55 2.23 -3.09 14.03
C GLY A 55 3.26 -3.12 12.93
N LEU A 56 2.87 -2.68 11.74
CA LEU A 56 3.72 -2.45 10.59
C LEU A 56 3.36 -1.09 10.01
N ALA A 57 4.37 -0.30 9.68
CA ALA A 57 4.17 0.85 8.84
C ALA A 57 5.25 0.96 7.79
N GLN A 58 4.84 1.37 6.59
CA GLN A 58 5.71 1.45 5.44
C GLN A 58 5.34 2.62 4.54
N CYS A 59 6.30 3.49 4.25
CA CYS A 59 6.19 4.51 3.21
C CYS A 59 6.51 3.92 1.84
N ARG A 60 6.04 4.60 0.80
CA ARG A 60 6.49 4.33 -0.57
C ARG A 60 7.96 4.72 -0.70
N GLN A 61 8.79 3.85 -1.29
CA GLN A 61 10.25 4.03 -1.28
C GLN A 61 10.76 5.25 -2.07
N ASP A 62 9.96 5.80 -2.97
CA ASP A 62 10.24 7.00 -3.75
C ASP A 62 9.76 8.29 -3.05
N VAL A 63 9.12 8.20 -1.89
CA VAL A 63 8.65 9.36 -1.13
C VAL A 63 9.78 9.92 -0.26
N SER A 64 9.91 11.24 -0.23
CA SER A 64 10.90 11.93 0.60
C SER A 64 10.67 11.68 2.11
N VAL A 65 11.73 11.78 2.91
CA VAL A 65 11.63 11.63 4.38
C VAL A 65 10.54 12.53 4.99
N PRO A 66 10.42 13.84 4.65
CA PRO A 66 9.34 14.67 5.15
C PRO A 66 7.95 14.19 4.72
N GLY A 67 7.80 13.75 3.45
CA GLY A 67 6.52 13.23 2.94
C GLY A 67 6.11 11.92 3.63
N CYS A 68 7.07 11.04 3.87
CA CYS A 68 6.87 9.81 4.62
C CYS A 68 6.40 10.10 6.06
N ARG A 69 7.11 11.01 6.76
CA ARG A 69 6.76 11.41 8.12
C ARG A 69 5.37 12.04 8.20
N ALA A 70 4.99 12.88 7.24
CA ALA A 70 3.66 13.46 7.18
C ALA A 70 2.58 12.38 7.01
N CYS A 71 2.78 11.46 6.06
CA CYS A 71 1.83 10.37 5.82
C CYS A 71 1.63 9.48 7.05
N LEU A 72 2.72 9.09 7.72
CA LEU A 72 2.64 8.25 8.92
C LEU A 72 1.99 8.97 10.10
N LYS A 73 2.17 10.29 10.23
CA LYS A 73 1.47 11.10 11.25
C LYS A 73 -0.03 11.15 10.97
N ASP A 74 -0.43 11.37 9.72
CA ASP A 74 -1.86 11.39 9.36
C ASP A 74 -2.50 10.03 9.60
N ALA A 75 -1.79 8.95 9.27
CA ALA A 75 -2.24 7.59 9.54
C ALA A 75 -2.37 7.32 11.05
N ALA A 76 -1.45 7.84 11.85
CA ALA A 76 -1.46 7.68 13.31
C ALA A 76 -2.70 8.31 13.96
N VAL A 77 -3.19 9.43 13.41
CA VAL A 77 -4.39 10.10 13.92
C VAL A 77 -5.66 9.43 13.40
N GLN A 78 -5.71 9.11 12.11
CA GLN A 78 -6.96 8.64 11.49
C GLN A 78 -7.29 7.17 11.79
N LEU A 79 -6.27 6.35 12.04
CA LEU A 79 -6.46 4.92 12.25
C LEU A 79 -7.28 4.62 13.51
N PRO A 80 -6.96 5.18 14.70
CA PRO A 80 -7.75 4.98 15.91
C PRO A 80 -9.16 5.60 15.82
N GLU A 81 -9.28 6.78 15.18
CA GLU A 81 -10.57 7.47 15.02
C GLU A 81 -11.56 6.68 14.17
N ARG A 82 -11.06 5.99 13.14
CA ARG A 82 -11.90 5.32 12.15
C ARG A 82 -12.07 3.81 12.39
N CYS A 83 -11.14 3.18 13.11
CA CYS A 83 -11.25 1.78 13.55
C CYS A 83 -11.18 1.67 15.09
N PRO A 84 -12.14 2.27 15.83
CA PRO A 84 -12.13 2.18 17.28
C PRO A 84 -12.41 0.75 17.75
N ALA A 85 -11.58 0.23 18.66
CA ALA A 85 -11.76 -1.08 19.29
C ALA A 85 -11.69 -2.31 18.37
N GLU A 86 -11.04 -2.18 17.20
CA GLU A 86 -10.90 -3.28 16.24
C GLU A 86 -9.67 -4.14 16.55
N ALA A 87 -9.75 -5.44 16.23
CA ALA A 87 -8.67 -6.39 16.53
C ALA A 87 -7.52 -6.30 15.50
N GLU A 88 -7.83 -5.76 14.33
CA GLU A 88 -6.95 -5.64 13.19
C GLU A 88 -7.46 -4.56 12.25
N ALA A 89 -6.55 -3.76 11.68
CA ALA A 89 -6.89 -2.84 10.61
C ALA A 89 -5.73 -2.56 9.67
N TRP A 90 -6.08 -2.26 8.43
CA TRP A 90 -5.17 -1.78 7.39
C TRP A 90 -5.63 -0.41 6.92
N MET A 91 -4.69 0.53 6.79
CA MET A 91 -4.93 1.80 6.13
C MET A 91 -3.88 2.05 5.06
N TRP A 92 -4.33 2.13 3.81
CA TRP A 92 -3.53 2.47 2.65
C TRP A 92 -3.74 3.94 2.29
N PHE A 93 -2.67 4.71 2.39
CA PHE A 93 -2.54 6.04 1.80
C PHE A 93 -1.77 5.96 0.49
N ASP A 94 -1.81 7.02 -0.30
CA ASP A 94 -1.01 7.13 -1.55
C ASP A 94 0.51 6.99 -1.31
N HIS A 95 0.99 7.35 -0.12
CA HIS A 95 2.42 7.42 0.22
C HIS A 95 2.84 6.52 1.38
N CYS A 96 1.91 5.86 2.08
CA CYS A 96 2.24 4.94 3.18
C CYS A 96 1.12 3.94 3.46
N LEU A 97 1.48 2.84 4.11
CA LEU A 97 0.61 1.78 4.61
C LEU A 97 0.84 1.67 6.12
N VAL A 98 -0.24 1.51 6.87
CA VAL A 98 -0.21 1.08 8.28
C VAL A 98 -1.09 -0.15 8.45
N HIS A 99 -0.57 -1.17 9.12
CA HIS A 99 -1.29 -2.38 9.52
C HIS A 99 -1.04 -2.64 11.00
N TYR A 100 -2.10 -2.89 11.75
CA TYR A 100 -1.97 -3.43 13.11
C TYR A 100 -2.86 -4.65 13.26
N GLY A 101 -2.49 -5.53 14.19
CA GLY A 101 -3.26 -6.71 14.53
C GLY A 101 -2.89 -7.26 15.90
N THR A 102 -3.73 -8.12 16.43
CA THR A 102 -3.50 -8.83 17.70
C THR A 102 -2.71 -10.14 17.55
N ARG A 103 -2.44 -10.55 16.30
CA ARG A 103 -1.62 -11.73 15.96
C ARG A 103 -0.34 -11.29 15.26
N PRO A 104 0.77 -12.05 15.41
CA PRO A 104 1.95 -11.82 14.60
C PRO A 104 1.63 -12.11 13.13
N PHE A 105 2.02 -11.20 12.23
CA PHE A 105 1.82 -11.33 10.78
C PHE A 105 3.11 -11.08 9.98
N ARG A 106 4.24 -10.90 10.67
CA ARG A 106 5.51 -10.52 10.03
C ARG A 106 6.00 -11.61 9.09
N GLY A 107 6.17 -11.26 7.83
CA GLY A 107 6.68 -12.16 6.79
C GLY A 107 5.67 -13.19 6.31
N GLU A 108 4.42 -13.12 6.79
CA GLU A 108 3.33 -13.97 6.35
C GLU A 108 2.62 -13.32 5.17
N LEU A 109 2.46 -14.09 4.09
CA LEU A 109 1.69 -13.63 2.94
C LEU A 109 0.21 -13.93 3.16
N ASP A 110 -0.58 -12.88 3.37
CA ASP A 110 -2.04 -12.96 3.38
C ASP A 110 -2.64 -12.34 2.10
N ILE A 111 -3.17 -13.19 1.23
CA ILE A 111 -3.89 -12.80 0.01
C ILE A 111 -5.40 -13.03 0.13
N SER A 112 -5.91 -13.29 1.33
CA SER A 112 -7.34 -13.53 1.56
C SER A 112 -8.20 -12.28 1.42
N TYR A 113 -7.57 -11.11 1.47
CA TYR A 113 -8.23 -9.82 1.34
C TYR A 113 -7.43 -8.87 0.44
N GLY A 114 -8.14 -8.22 -0.47
CA GLY A 114 -7.63 -7.15 -1.32
C GLY A 114 -8.75 -6.24 -1.81
N VAL A 115 -8.46 -4.95 -1.94
CA VAL A 115 -9.39 -3.96 -2.53
C VAL A 115 -8.87 -3.58 -3.90
N VAL A 116 -9.71 -3.68 -4.92
CA VAL A 116 -9.41 -3.22 -6.27
C VAL A 116 -10.28 -2.02 -6.61
N ASP A 117 -9.66 -0.96 -7.09
CA ASP A 117 -10.31 0.30 -7.44
C ASP A 117 -9.81 0.75 -8.80
N SER A 118 -10.75 1.09 -9.70
CA SER A 118 -10.47 1.34 -11.10
C SER A 118 -11.10 2.64 -11.57
N ASN A 119 -10.52 3.22 -12.63
CA ASN A 119 -11.16 4.35 -13.29
C ASN A 119 -12.43 3.89 -14.00
N GLU A 120 -13.48 4.71 -13.96
CA GLU A 120 -14.75 4.39 -14.61
C GLU A 120 -14.62 4.35 -16.15
N THR A 121 -13.69 5.12 -16.71
CA THR A 121 -13.52 5.27 -18.17
C THR A 121 -12.47 4.34 -18.76
N ASN A 122 -12.74 3.88 -19.98
CA ASN A 122 -11.84 3.05 -20.75
C ASN A 122 -10.75 3.89 -21.43
N VAL A 123 -9.60 3.30 -21.71
CA VAL A 123 -8.45 3.96 -22.37
C VAL A 123 -8.78 4.47 -23.77
N THR A 124 -9.65 3.77 -24.48
CA THR A 124 -10.11 4.04 -25.85
C THR A 124 -11.42 3.29 -26.09
N GLU A 125 -12.21 3.71 -27.08
CA GLU A 125 -13.42 3.00 -27.53
C GLU A 125 -13.09 1.91 -28.57
N ASN A 126 -11.87 1.91 -29.13
CA ASN A 126 -11.47 0.93 -30.13
C ASN A 126 -11.12 -0.43 -29.48
N ALA A 127 -11.87 -1.49 -29.81
CA ALA A 127 -11.68 -2.82 -29.24
C ALA A 127 -10.28 -3.43 -29.49
N VAL A 128 -9.67 -3.18 -30.64
CA VAL A 128 -8.33 -3.69 -30.96
C VAL A 128 -7.27 -2.99 -30.09
N GLU A 129 -7.39 -1.67 -29.94
CA GLU A 129 -6.52 -0.89 -29.06
C GLU A 129 -6.69 -1.27 -27.58
N GLN A 130 -7.93 -1.53 -27.15
CA GLN A 130 -8.26 -2.03 -25.82
C GLN A 130 -7.55 -3.36 -25.50
N GLN A 131 -7.54 -4.31 -26.44
CA GLN A 131 -6.81 -5.58 -26.27
C GLN A 131 -5.30 -5.39 -26.25
N ARG A 132 -4.77 -4.51 -27.13
CA ARG A 132 -3.36 -4.14 -27.13
C ARG A 132 -2.94 -3.50 -25.80
N PHE A 133 -3.77 -2.61 -25.24
CA PHE A 133 -3.51 -1.96 -23.97
C PHE A 133 -3.37 -2.96 -22.83
N ASN A 134 -4.32 -3.91 -22.71
CA ASN A 134 -4.26 -4.94 -21.67
C ASN A 134 -3.02 -5.83 -21.79
N ARG A 135 -2.60 -6.15 -23.02
CA ARG A 135 -1.37 -6.92 -23.26
C ARG A 135 -0.12 -6.15 -22.85
N ASP A 136 -0.03 -4.87 -23.24
CA ASP A 136 1.09 -4.00 -22.91
C ASP A 136 1.17 -3.77 -21.38
N LEU A 137 0.03 -3.57 -20.73
CA LEU A 137 -0.09 -3.48 -19.26
C LEU A 137 0.35 -4.76 -18.57
N ARG A 138 -0.09 -5.94 -19.04
CA ARG A 138 0.34 -7.24 -18.48
C ARG A 138 1.85 -7.43 -18.58
N SER A 139 2.43 -7.09 -19.73
CA SER A 139 3.89 -7.13 -19.93
C SER A 139 4.61 -6.19 -18.98
N LEU A 140 4.11 -4.96 -18.82
CA LEU A 140 4.66 -3.98 -17.88
C LEU A 140 4.57 -4.47 -16.42
N MET A 141 3.44 -5.04 -16.01
CA MET A 141 3.26 -5.61 -14.67
C MET A 141 4.21 -6.78 -14.41
N GLY A 142 4.48 -7.63 -15.41
CA GLY A 142 5.50 -8.67 -15.31
C GLY A 142 6.90 -8.10 -15.02
N LYS A 143 7.28 -7.00 -15.68
CA LYS A 143 8.57 -6.31 -15.44
C LYS A 143 8.62 -5.67 -14.05
N VAL A 144 7.56 -4.97 -13.65
CA VAL A 144 7.43 -4.32 -12.34
C VAL A 144 7.48 -5.37 -11.22
N ARG A 145 6.79 -6.49 -11.36
CA ARG A 145 6.85 -7.62 -10.43
C ARG A 145 8.27 -8.16 -10.29
N ALA A 146 8.95 -8.42 -11.40
CA ALA A 146 10.32 -8.93 -11.39
C ALA A 146 11.31 -7.97 -10.70
N GLN A 147 11.12 -6.66 -10.88
CA GLN A 147 11.90 -5.66 -10.15
C GLN A 147 11.60 -5.69 -8.65
N ALA A 148 10.34 -5.67 -8.24
CA ALA A 148 9.95 -5.70 -6.84
C ALA A 148 10.47 -6.95 -6.10
N ALA A 149 10.42 -8.11 -6.76
CA ALA A 149 10.93 -9.36 -6.22
C ALA A 149 12.46 -9.41 -6.09
N ALA A 150 13.20 -8.55 -6.80
CA ALA A 150 14.65 -8.51 -6.67
C ALA A 150 15.06 -7.92 -5.31
N ARG A 151 15.83 -8.68 -4.52
CA ARG A 151 16.27 -8.29 -3.17
C ARG A 151 16.84 -6.87 -3.09
N ARG A 152 17.63 -6.46 -4.10
CA ARG A 152 18.26 -5.13 -4.17
C ARG A 152 17.26 -3.97 -4.23
N ASN A 153 16.02 -4.22 -4.66
CA ASN A 153 15.00 -3.20 -4.82
C ASN A 153 14.07 -3.09 -3.61
N LEU A 154 14.25 -3.95 -2.60
CA LEU A 154 13.53 -3.89 -1.32
C LEU A 154 12.00 -3.90 -1.47
N GLY A 155 11.48 -4.64 -2.44
CA GLY A 155 10.04 -4.77 -2.67
C GLY A 155 9.46 -3.75 -3.64
N LEU A 156 10.22 -2.74 -4.10
CA LEU A 156 9.73 -1.76 -5.08
C LEU A 156 10.02 -2.17 -6.53
N GLY A 157 9.01 -2.11 -7.38
CA GLY A 157 9.12 -2.18 -8.82
C GLY A 157 8.41 -1.00 -9.46
N ARG A 158 8.99 -0.42 -10.50
CA ARG A 158 8.35 0.67 -11.25
C ARG A 158 8.77 0.65 -12.70
N GLY A 159 7.88 1.07 -13.58
CA GLY A 159 8.17 1.11 -15.00
C GLY A 159 7.15 1.90 -15.77
N GLN A 160 7.47 2.11 -17.03
CA GLN A 160 6.56 2.73 -17.98
C GLN A 160 6.68 2.07 -19.35
N THR A 161 5.62 2.16 -20.15
CA THR A 161 5.66 1.77 -21.56
C THR A 161 4.83 2.73 -22.39
N LYS A 162 5.29 3.05 -23.60
CA LYS A 162 4.56 3.92 -24.53
C LYS A 162 3.51 3.09 -25.25
N PHE A 163 2.24 3.43 -25.05
CA PHE A 163 1.11 2.75 -25.71
C PHE A 163 0.80 3.42 -27.07
N SER A 164 0.74 4.74 -27.09
CA SER A 164 0.52 5.56 -28.30
C SER A 164 1.39 6.83 -28.26
N PRO A 165 1.40 7.68 -29.30
CA PRO A 165 2.14 8.96 -29.26
C PRO A 165 1.85 9.82 -28.03
N ASN A 166 0.59 9.79 -27.56
CA ASN A 166 0.09 10.66 -26.48
C ASN A 166 -0.22 9.90 -25.17
N VAL A 167 -0.06 8.57 -25.15
CA VAL A 167 -0.40 7.74 -23.98
C VAL A 167 0.81 6.92 -23.56
N THR A 168 1.22 7.12 -22.32
CA THR A 168 2.24 6.30 -21.63
C THR A 168 1.60 5.66 -20.41
N ILE A 169 1.79 4.36 -20.26
CA ILE A 169 1.32 3.61 -19.09
C ILE A 169 2.43 3.65 -18.05
N TYR A 170 2.13 4.13 -16.84
CA TYR A 170 3.02 4.11 -15.69
C TYR A 170 2.53 3.04 -14.72
N ALA A 171 3.42 2.22 -14.19
CA ALA A 171 3.09 1.16 -13.26
C ALA A 171 4.07 1.16 -12.09
N LEU A 172 3.55 0.92 -10.89
CA LEU A 172 4.32 0.73 -9.66
C LEU A 172 3.74 -0.45 -8.88
N ALA A 173 4.61 -1.28 -8.34
CA ALA A 173 4.26 -2.25 -7.33
C ALA A 173 5.20 -2.10 -6.14
N GLN A 174 4.67 -2.26 -4.93
CA GLN A 174 5.46 -2.26 -3.71
C GLN A 174 4.97 -3.37 -2.78
N CYS A 175 5.87 -4.25 -2.38
CA CYS A 175 5.62 -5.21 -1.30
C CYS A 175 5.96 -4.60 0.06
N THR A 176 5.33 -5.11 1.12
CA THR A 176 5.82 -4.85 2.47
C THR A 176 7.20 -5.51 2.66
N ARG A 177 8.11 -4.83 3.33
CA ARG A 177 9.53 -5.23 3.39
C ARG A 177 9.81 -6.40 4.32
N ASP A 178 8.81 -6.87 5.06
CA ASP A 178 8.86 -8.11 5.82
C ASP A 178 8.66 -9.35 4.96
N LEU A 179 8.10 -9.23 3.75
CA LEU A 179 7.90 -10.37 2.86
C LEU A 179 9.21 -10.85 2.19
N PRO A 180 9.44 -12.16 2.10
CA PRO A 180 10.52 -12.70 1.29
C PRO A 180 10.25 -12.50 -0.21
N PRO A 181 11.29 -12.52 -1.07
CA PRO A 181 11.18 -12.29 -2.51
C PRO A 181 10.08 -13.08 -3.23
N LEU A 182 9.93 -14.37 -2.89
CA LEU A 182 8.90 -15.22 -3.50
C LEU A 182 7.49 -14.80 -3.08
N ALA A 183 7.28 -14.52 -1.79
CA ALA A 183 6.01 -14.03 -1.28
C ALA A 183 5.65 -12.67 -1.88
N CYS A 184 6.63 -11.77 -2.02
CA CYS A 184 6.44 -10.50 -2.71
C CYS A 184 6.00 -10.68 -4.17
N SER A 185 6.69 -11.55 -4.92
CA SER A 185 6.32 -11.87 -6.30
C SER A 185 4.91 -12.45 -6.38
N ASN A 186 4.55 -13.35 -5.47
CA ASN A 186 3.23 -13.97 -5.43
C ASN A 186 2.14 -12.95 -5.11
N CYS A 187 2.35 -12.07 -4.12
CA CYS A 187 1.39 -11.01 -3.80
C CYS A 187 1.09 -10.13 -5.02
N ILE A 188 2.13 -9.62 -5.68
CA ILE A 188 1.96 -8.78 -6.87
C ILE A 188 1.28 -9.57 -8.00
N SER A 189 1.59 -10.86 -8.13
CA SER A 189 0.95 -11.73 -9.11
C SER A 189 -0.54 -11.92 -8.84
N SER A 190 -0.95 -12.08 -7.58
CA SER A 190 -2.37 -12.15 -7.20
C SER A 190 -3.06 -10.81 -7.44
N ALA A 191 -2.49 -9.72 -6.93
CA ALA A 191 -3.06 -8.37 -7.07
C ALA A 191 -3.22 -7.91 -8.53
N SER A 192 -2.25 -8.23 -9.40
CA SER A 192 -2.37 -7.96 -10.84
C SER A 192 -3.18 -9.03 -11.59
N GLY A 193 -3.40 -10.18 -10.97
CA GLY A 193 -4.27 -11.27 -11.47
C GLY A 193 -5.74 -10.91 -11.46
N ASP A 194 -6.14 -9.98 -10.59
CA ASP A 194 -7.51 -9.44 -10.50
C ASP A 194 -7.85 -8.44 -11.61
N PHE A 195 -6.83 -7.87 -12.28
CA PHE A 195 -7.03 -6.82 -13.27
C PHE A 195 -7.92 -7.18 -14.46
N PRO A 196 -7.91 -8.40 -15.01
CA PRO A 196 -8.84 -8.80 -16.07
C PRO A 196 -10.32 -8.68 -15.67
N GLU A 197 -10.64 -8.80 -14.38
CA GLU A 197 -12.00 -8.69 -13.87
C GLU A 197 -12.37 -7.24 -13.55
N PHE A 198 -11.52 -6.53 -12.79
CA PHE A 198 -11.89 -5.22 -12.23
C PHE A 198 -11.33 -4.01 -12.99
N CYS A 199 -10.29 -4.22 -13.80
CA CYS A 199 -9.51 -3.15 -14.44
C CYS A 199 -9.52 -3.23 -15.97
N LEU A 200 -10.37 -4.07 -16.56
CA LEU A 200 -10.36 -4.36 -17.98
C LEU A 200 -10.55 -3.08 -18.80
N HIS A 201 -9.57 -2.78 -19.65
CA HIS A 201 -9.55 -1.59 -20.53
C HIS A 201 -9.54 -0.24 -19.82
N LYS A 202 -9.46 -0.19 -18.49
CA LYS A 202 -9.55 1.06 -17.72
C LYS A 202 -8.30 1.91 -17.87
N LYS A 203 -8.46 3.24 -17.70
CA LYS A 203 -7.32 4.18 -17.73
C LYS A 203 -6.40 4.04 -16.52
N ALA A 204 -6.95 3.64 -15.39
CA ALA A 204 -6.20 3.48 -14.16
C ALA A 204 -6.79 2.35 -13.33
N CYS A 205 -5.94 1.72 -12.53
CA CYS A 205 -6.38 0.78 -11.52
C CYS A 205 -5.36 0.66 -10.41
N ARG A 206 -5.82 0.34 -9.21
CA ARG A 206 -5.00 -0.05 -8.08
C ARG A 206 -5.58 -1.27 -7.38
N ALA A 207 -4.71 -2.15 -6.94
CA ALA A 207 -5.03 -3.27 -6.07
C ALA A 207 -4.24 -3.14 -4.76
N LEU A 208 -4.95 -3.18 -3.65
CA LEU A 208 -4.46 -2.94 -2.29
C LEU A 208 -4.61 -4.25 -1.49
N TYR A 209 -3.50 -4.98 -1.36
CA TYR A 209 -3.42 -6.19 -0.56
C TYR A 209 -2.66 -5.90 0.74
N SER A 210 -2.76 -6.80 1.72
CA SER A 210 -2.05 -6.68 3.01
C SER A 210 -0.53 -6.58 2.81
N GLY A 211 0.02 -7.42 1.92
CA GLY A 211 1.45 -7.56 1.67
C GLY A 211 1.97 -6.80 0.46
N CYS A 212 1.09 -6.21 -0.37
CA CYS A 212 1.53 -5.46 -1.53
C CYS A 212 0.49 -4.48 -2.06
N TYR A 213 1.03 -3.49 -2.78
CA TYR A 213 0.31 -2.45 -3.48
C TYR A 213 0.68 -2.53 -4.96
N VAL A 214 -0.31 -2.52 -5.86
CA VAL A 214 -0.08 -2.41 -7.31
C VAL A 214 -0.93 -1.29 -7.86
N ARG A 215 -0.36 -0.41 -8.68
CA ARG A 215 -1.09 0.67 -9.36
C ARG A 215 -0.57 0.91 -10.75
N TYR A 216 -1.47 1.23 -11.67
CA TYR A 216 -1.12 1.90 -12.92
C TYR A 216 -1.98 3.13 -13.19
N GLU A 217 -1.40 4.07 -13.92
CA GLU A 217 -1.99 5.34 -14.34
C GLU A 217 -1.48 5.71 -15.74
N LEU A 218 -2.15 6.64 -16.42
CA LEU A 218 -1.68 7.21 -17.69
C LEU A 218 -0.88 8.51 -17.53
N TYR A 219 -0.58 8.89 -16.28
CA TYR A 219 0.26 10.03 -15.93
C TYR A 219 1.37 9.60 -14.95
N PRO A 220 2.52 10.31 -14.90
CA PRO A 220 3.56 10.03 -13.93
C PRO A 220 3.06 10.26 -12.49
N PHE A 221 3.17 9.25 -11.62
CA PHE A 221 2.72 9.33 -10.22
C PHE A 221 3.75 8.87 -9.19
N PHE A 222 4.94 8.46 -9.65
CA PHE A 222 6.07 8.07 -8.81
C PHE A 222 7.27 8.99 -9.04
N PHE A 223 8.08 9.16 -8.00
CA PHE A 223 9.24 10.04 -8.01
C PHE A 223 10.52 9.30 -8.42
N PRO A 224 11.55 10.01 -8.89
CA PRO A 224 12.88 9.44 -9.06
C PRO A 224 13.41 8.90 -7.72
N LEU A 225 14.07 7.75 -7.75
CA LEU A 225 14.79 7.25 -6.58
C LEU A 225 16.07 8.07 -6.38
N ALA A 226 16.40 8.41 -5.14
CA ALA A 226 17.68 9.00 -4.82
C ALA A 226 18.81 8.02 -5.21
N VAL A 227 19.69 8.46 -6.10
CA VAL A 227 20.84 7.66 -6.53
C VAL A 227 21.90 7.75 -5.44
N GLY A 228 22.13 6.65 -4.72
CA GLY A 228 23.34 6.46 -3.92
C GLY A 228 23.40 7.17 -2.56
N SER A 229 22.41 7.00 -1.68
CA SER A 229 22.70 7.13 -0.24
C SER A 229 23.09 5.75 0.30
N SER A 230 24.39 5.46 0.25
CA SER A 230 25.01 4.41 1.06
C SER A 230 24.65 4.64 2.52
N ARG A 231 24.11 3.61 3.19
CA ARG A 231 24.09 3.38 4.65
C ARG A 231 24.66 4.56 5.46
N ALA A 232 23.89 5.64 5.62
CA ALA A 232 24.10 6.53 6.74
C ALA A 232 23.39 5.86 7.93
N SER A 233 24.11 5.65 9.02
CA SER A 233 23.53 5.31 10.31
C SER A 233 22.58 6.45 10.70
N GLU A 234 21.31 6.26 10.38
CA GLU A 234 20.28 7.28 10.46
C GLU A 234 19.65 7.31 11.86
N PRO A 235 19.52 8.48 12.50
CA PRO A 235 19.02 8.61 13.87
C PRO A 235 17.55 8.21 13.99
N SER A 236 17.20 7.43 15.01
CA SER A 236 15.83 7.00 15.31
C SER A 236 14.91 8.21 15.57
N VAL A 237 13.80 8.32 14.84
CA VAL A 237 12.75 9.31 15.09
C VAL A 237 11.44 8.59 15.42
N SER A 238 11.02 8.71 16.68
CA SER A 238 9.77 8.13 17.18
C SER A 238 8.56 8.87 16.60
N VAL A 239 7.70 8.18 15.85
CA VAL A 239 6.34 8.64 15.56
C VAL A 239 5.42 7.94 16.54
N VAL A 240 4.71 8.70 17.36
CA VAL A 240 3.82 8.15 18.37
C VAL A 240 2.44 8.01 17.78
N ILE A 241 1.97 6.78 17.56
CA ILE A 241 0.55 6.49 17.31
C ILE A 241 -0.09 6.32 18.68
N SER A 242 -0.70 7.39 19.19
CA SER A 242 -1.53 7.35 20.39
C SER A 242 -3.00 7.25 19.96
N PRO A 243 -3.84 6.47 20.67
CA PRO A 243 -5.30 6.55 20.50
C PRO A 243 -5.85 7.91 20.92
#